data_AF-A0A7V7MLD2-F1
#
_entry.id   AF-A0A7V7MLD2-F1
#
_cell.length_a   1.000
_cell.length_b   1.000
_cell.length_c   1.000
_cell.angle_alpha   90.00
_cell.angle_beta   90.00
_cell.angle_gamma   90.00
#
_symmetry.space_group_name_H-M   'P 1'
#
loop_
_entity.id
_entity.type
_entity.pdbx_description
1 polymer ?
#
loop_
_entity_poly.entity_id
_entity_poly.type
_entity_poly.pdbx_seq_one_letter_code
_entity_poly.pdbx_strand_id
1 'polypeptide(L)'
;MVEFESHSCRAHSRIGTIEPGTSDGSRPAMASRYRLFVEPRRPKEPFGVPVMKTVYNQQLNETVYYATSRSGVEVAIVPKPGFSTSVGSFGLGFGGNDIHFRNPQGQLVEVPYGSAHFLEHKLFEGKDKKVFDRFGELGADFNGGTGHRSTSYFFETAGRFQECLEVLLDFVQHPLITEERVAKEMGIIEQEVRMYEDMPMSRGATLLMKAFYHRHGLRISPAGTVETVRAIRAEHLQACHDAFYRPNRLKLGLAGDLDPDETMALVESYLDPAPEGGRDAQSHFPEEPESVAEKWLEEEFPISIPHVWMGWRDPRGCGPDPEAKAFRKLISSVVLELAFDESSYLHHDLYQRGVIDDNFGYYYSNDDDYGYGMLFGRSQNPEAFVEEIQQAAARFLHQDDSLERDWQRVRRGHWGMVVGGLQSPYQFAVWTMRGLLEQWDPFQIFHMLDSITPEQIRQRAREMLSPENFAVAVLRSS
;
A
#
# COMPACT_ATOMS: atom_id res chain seq x y z
N MET A 1 -5.57 9.30 6.95
CA MET A 1 -5.02 7.94 6.83
C MET A 1 -6.02 6.97 6.20
N VAL A 2 -6.32 7.13 4.92
CA VAL A 2 -6.75 5.99 4.09
C VAL A 2 -5.45 5.35 3.66
N GLU A 3 -5.30 4.04 3.80
CA GLU A 3 -4.10 3.33 3.34
C GLU A 3 -3.62 3.92 2.00
N PHE A 4 -2.30 4.14 1.90
CA PHE A 4 -1.59 4.46 0.65
C PHE A 4 -1.85 3.41 -0.47
N GLU A 5 -2.70 2.41 -0.22
CA GLU A 5 -3.29 1.48 -1.18
C GLU A 5 -4.39 2.11 -2.06
N SER A 6 -5.00 3.22 -1.65
CA SER A 6 -6.18 3.81 -2.32
C SER A 6 -5.91 4.90 -3.37
N HIS A 7 -4.65 5.16 -3.74
CA HIS A 7 -4.35 6.13 -4.80
C HIS A 7 -4.64 5.64 -6.24
N SER A 8 -5.32 4.49 -6.41
CA SER A 8 -6.10 4.23 -7.62
C SER A 8 -7.44 5.01 -7.58
N CYS A 9 -7.37 6.34 -7.50
CA CYS A 9 -8.54 7.18 -7.70
C CYS A 9 -8.28 8.14 -8.87
N ARG A 10 -8.76 7.72 -10.04
CA ARG A 10 -9.26 8.52 -11.17
C ARG A 10 -8.38 9.69 -11.64
N ALA A 11 -7.55 9.41 -12.65
CA ALA A 11 -7.22 10.42 -13.66
C ALA A 11 -8.21 10.31 -14.83
N HIS A 12 -9.22 11.18 -14.87
CA HIS A 12 -10.03 11.38 -16.08
C HIS A 12 -9.15 11.99 -17.17
N SER A 13 -8.84 11.22 -18.22
CA SER A 13 -8.37 11.78 -19.49
C SER A 13 -9.19 11.20 -20.65
N ARG A 14 -9.89 12.10 -21.35
CA ARG A 14 -10.53 11.79 -22.65
C ARG A 14 -9.41 11.61 -23.68
N ILE A 15 -9.24 10.40 -24.21
CA ILE A 15 -8.35 10.15 -25.36
C ILE A 15 -9.18 9.59 -26.51
N GLY A 16 -9.02 10.21 -27.68
CA GLY A 16 -9.77 9.96 -28.90
C GLY A 16 -9.52 8.58 -29.52
N THR A 17 -10.51 8.15 -30.28
CA THR A 17 -10.57 6.89 -31.04
C THR A 17 -9.44 6.77 -32.06
N ILE A 18 -8.75 5.61 -32.06
CA ILE A 18 -7.89 5.16 -33.16
C ILE A 18 -8.50 3.86 -33.70
N GLU A 19 -8.73 3.81 -35.02
CA GLU A 19 -9.33 2.68 -35.75
C GLU A 19 -8.37 1.48 -35.90
N PRO A 20 -8.89 0.23 -36.02
CA PRO A 20 -8.07 -0.97 -36.03
C PRO A 20 -7.53 -1.33 -37.44
N GLY A 21 -6.22 -1.57 -37.53
CA GLY A 21 -5.57 -2.22 -38.67
C GLY A 21 -5.62 -3.74 -38.58
N THR A 22 -5.83 -4.39 -39.72
CA THR A 22 -6.13 -5.82 -39.94
C THR A 22 -4.99 -6.80 -39.63
N SER A 23 -5.39 -8.02 -39.29
CA SER A 23 -4.64 -9.21 -38.85
C SER A 23 -3.67 -9.85 -39.86
N ASP A 24 -2.59 -10.46 -39.35
CA ASP A 24 -1.98 -11.66 -39.95
C ASP A 24 -1.37 -12.61 -38.87
N GLY A 25 -2.13 -13.66 -38.54
CA GLY A 25 -1.78 -15.04 -38.91
C GLY A 25 -0.40 -15.66 -38.63
N SER A 26 0.21 -15.53 -37.45
CA SER A 26 1.04 -16.62 -36.88
C SER A 26 1.39 -16.38 -35.41
N ARG A 27 1.05 -17.32 -34.52
CA ARG A 27 1.40 -17.30 -33.09
C ARG A 27 2.75 -18.01 -32.87
N PRO A 28 3.82 -17.34 -32.44
CA PRO A 28 4.93 -18.01 -31.77
C PRO A 28 4.63 -18.14 -30.26
N ALA A 29 5.21 -19.18 -29.65
CA ALA A 29 5.04 -19.55 -28.25
C ALA A 29 5.18 -18.36 -27.27
N MET A 30 4.27 -18.27 -26.30
CA MET A 30 4.14 -17.19 -25.30
C MET A 30 5.37 -16.99 -24.38
N ALA A 31 6.34 -17.91 -24.37
CA ALA A 31 7.47 -17.89 -23.43
C ALA A 31 8.58 -16.86 -23.74
N SER A 32 8.38 -15.92 -24.68
CA SER A 32 9.45 -15.02 -25.16
C SER A 32 9.16 -13.51 -25.07
N ARG A 33 7.99 -13.09 -24.59
CA ARG A 33 7.57 -11.67 -24.67
C ARG A 33 8.08 -10.76 -23.54
N TYR A 34 8.55 -11.34 -22.44
CA TYR A 34 9.00 -10.60 -21.25
C TYR A 34 10.48 -10.86 -21.00
N ARG A 35 11.36 -10.39 -21.90
CA ARG A 35 12.80 -10.45 -21.66
C ARG A 35 13.19 -9.40 -20.63
N LEU A 36 13.15 -9.79 -19.36
CA LEU A 36 13.91 -9.11 -18.31
C LEU A 36 15.37 -9.44 -18.54
N PHE A 37 16.13 -8.46 -19.01
CA PHE A 37 17.58 -8.59 -19.01
C PHE A 37 18.05 -8.23 -17.60
N VAL A 38 18.49 -9.26 -16.89
CA VAL A 38 19.11 -9.12 -15.58
C VAL A 38 20.61 -9.24 -15.79
N GLU A 39 21.31 -8.11 -15.76
CA GLU A 39 22.75 -8.09 -15.90
C GLU A 39 23.40 -7.43 -14.66
N PRO A 40 24.46 -8.02 -14.10
CA PRO A 40 25.26 -7.33 -13.10
C PRO A 40 25.98 -6.16 -13.77
N ARG A 41 25.69 -4.92 -13.36
CA ARG A 41 26.43 -3.74 -13.80
C ARG A 41 27.63 -3.57 -12.88
N ARG A 42 28.84 -3.73 -13.44
CA ARG A 42 30.07 -3.31 -12.76
C ARG A 42 30.14 -1.78 -12.78
N PRO A 43 30.49 -1.11 -11.66
CA PRO A 43 30.64 0.34 -11.62
C PRO A 43 31.59 0.83 -12.72
N LYS A 44 31.34 2.02 -13.29
CA LYS A 44 32.17 2.57 -14.38
C LYS A 44 33.61 2.89 -13.93
N GLU A 45 33.85 3.16 -12.65
CA GLU A 45 35.17 3.48 -12.05
C GLU A 45 35.19 3.07 -10.55
N PRO A 46 36.36 2.99 -9.87
CA PRO A 46 36.48 2.39 -8.54
C PRO A 46 36.08 3.36 -7.43
N PHE A 47 34.86 3.88 -7.50
CA PHE A 47 34.17 4.35 -6.31
C PHE A 47 33.69 3.10 -5.61
N GLY A 48 33.92 2.96 -4.30
CA GLY A 48 33.54 1.76 -3.53
C GLY A 48 32.02 1.50 -3.43
N VAL A 49 31.26 1.85 -4.46
CA VAL A 49 29.83 1.66 -4.64
C VAL A 49 29.53 0.16 -4.79
N PRO A 50 28.47 -0.35 -4.15
CA PRO A 50 28.01 -1.73 -4.32
C PRO A 50 27.74 -2.09 -5.79
N VAL A 51 27.86 -3.38 -6.11
CA VAL A 51 27.46 -3.89 -7.43
C VAL A 51 25.95 -3.74 -7.58
N MET A 52 25.51 -3.08 -8.65
CA MET A 52 24.10 -2.93 -8.97
C MET A 52 23.60 -4.04 -9.91
N LYS A 53 22.42 -4.58 -9.62
CA LYS A 53 21.63 -5.40 -10.53
C LYS A 53 20.81 -4.48 -11.42
N THR A 54 20.98 -4.58 -12.74
CA THR A 54 20.13 -3.84 -13.70
C THR A 54 18.96 -4.71 -14.10
N VAL A 55 17.74 -4.17 -14.04
CA VAL A 55 16.53 -4.79 -14.58
C VAL A 55 16.02 -3.89 -15.69
N TYR A 56 16.11 -4.36 -16.92
CA TYR A 56 15.59 -3.66 -18.09
C TYR A 56 14.33 -4.34 -18.61
N ASN A 57 13.24 -3.55 -18.73
CA ASN A 57 12.01 -3.98 -19.37
C ASN A 57 11.94 -3.42 -20.79
N GLN A 58 12.20 -4.27 -21.78
CA GLN A 58 12.25 -3.89 -23.19
C GLN A 58 10.92 -3.36 -23.73
N GLN A 59 9.79 -3.85 -23.24
CA GLN A 59 8.47 -3.44 -23.75
C GLN A 59 8.10 -2.02 -23.31
N LEU A 60 8.49 -1.67 -22.08
CA LEU A 60 8.21 -0.36 -21.50
C LEU A 60 9.33 0.63 -21.80
N ASN A 61 10.49 0.14 -22.23
CA ASN A 61 11.73 0.91 -22.35
C ASN A 61 12.11 1.58 -21.01
N GLU A 62 11.92 0.86 -19.91
CA GLU A 62 12.19 1.33 -18.56
C GLU A 62 13.33 0.51 -17.96
N THR A 63 14.19 1.18 -17.17
CA THR A 63 15.32 0.54 -16.49
C THR A 63 15.27 0.87 -15.00
N VAL A 64 15.45 -0.15 -14.17
CA VAL A 64 15.59 0.01 -12.72
C VAL A 64 16.91 -0.61 -12.29
N TYR A 65 17.65 0.13 -11.46
CA TYR A 65 18.89 -0.33 -10.84
C TYR A 65 18.63 -0.68 -9.39
N TYR A 66 18.99 -1.89 -8.99
CA TYR A 66 18.86 -2.37 -7.63
C TYR A 66 20.24 -2.55 -7.00
N ALA A 67 20.41 -2.06 -5.78
CA ALA A 67 21.60 -2.27 -4.98
C ALA A 67 21.23 -2.51 -3.51
N THR A 68 22.16 -3.13 -2.79
CA THR A 68 22.13 -3.17 -1.33
C THR A 68 23.31 -2.35 -0.85
N SER A 69 23.06 -1.34 -0.02
CA SER A 69 24.12 -0.53 0.56
C SER A 69 25.02 -1.36 1.47
N ARG A 70 26.20 -0.85 1.80
CA ARG A 70 27.10 -1.51 2.78
C ARG A 70 26.45 -1.69 4.15
N SER A 71 25.54 -0.78 4.52
CA SER A 71 24.77 -0.85 5.76
C SER A 71 23.57 -1.80 5.66
N GLY A 72 23.20 -2.26 4.47
CA GLY A 72 22.12 -3.22 4.23
C GLY A 72 20.82 -2.62 3.70
N VAL A 73 20.76 -1.30 3.47
CA VAL A 73 19.57 -0.64 2.88
C VAL A 73 19.40 -1.13 1.45
N GLU A 74 18.22 -1.61 1.09
CA GLU A 74 17.92 -1.96 -0.29
C GLU A 74 17.43 -0.73 -1.05
N VAL A 75 18.03 -0.47 -2.21
CA VAL A 75 17.82 0.73 -3.00
C VAL A 75 17.39 0.35 -4.41
N ALA A 76 16.32 0.96 -4.88
CA ALA A 76 15.88 0.96 -6.27
C ALA A 76 16.05 2.38 -6.85
N ILE A 77 16.77 2.50 -7.96
CA ILE A 77 17.02 3.77 -8.65
C ILE A 77 16.38 3.68 -10.04
N VAL A 78 15.53 4.64 -10.35
CA VAL A 78 14.77 4.74 -11.60
C VAL A 78 15.15 6.02 -12.33
N PRO A 79 16.13 5.97 -13.26
CA PRO A 79 16.48 7.13 -14.06
C PRO A 79 15.33 7.54 -14.98
N LYS A 80 15.03 8.84 -14.97
CA LYS A 80 14.04 9.52 -15.78
C LYS A 80 14.69 10.74 -16.45
N PRO A 81 15.56 10.54 -17.46
CA PRO A 81 16.30 11.62 -18.10
C PRO A 81 15.36 12.70 -18.64
N GLY A 82 15.65 13.97 -18.35
CA GLY A 82 14.86 15.11 -18.80
C GLY A 82 13.59 15.41 -18.00
N PHE A 83 13.29 14.64 -16.95
CA PHE A 83 12.25 15.03 -15.98
C PHE A 83 12.79 16.11 -15.04
N SER A 84 11.99 17.15 -14.80
CA SER A 84 12.34 18.23 -13.87
C SER A 84 12.20 17.82 -12.40
N THR A 85 11.52 16.72 -12.12
CA THR A 85 11.14 16.31 -10.78
C THR A 85 11.86 15.03 -10.37
N SER A 86 12.42 15.05 -9.16
CA SER A 86 13.02 13.90 -8.51
C SER A 86 12.29 13.59 -7.21
N VAL A 87 12.20 12.30 -6.88
CA VAL A 87 11.48 11.77 -5.73
C VAL A 87 12.38 10.80 -4.99
N GLY A 88 12.36 10.89 -3.66
CA GLY A 88 12.86 9.85 -2.78
C GLY A 88 11.72 9.30 -1.93
N SER A 89 11.52 7.99 -1.98
CA SER A 89 10.53 7.27 -1.18
C SER A 89 11.23 6.23 -0.32
N PHE A 90 11.04 6.33 0.98
CA PHE A 90 11.57 5.43 1.97
C PHE A 90 10.43 4.61 2.59
N GLY A 91 10.66 3.34 2.88
CA GLY A 91 9.68 2.50 3.59
C GLY A 91 10.31 1.39 4.41
N LEU A 92 9.55 0.93 5.40
CA LEU A 92 9.90 -0.19 6.25
C LEU A 92 8.68 -1.05 6.62
N GLY A 93 8.91 -2.34 6.83
CA GLY A 93 7.91 -3.28 7.36
C GLY A 93 7.77 -3.14 8.87
N PHE A 94 7.02 -2.10 9.27
CA PHE A 94 6.55 -1.81 10.62
C PHE A 94 5.32 -0.90 10.54
N GLY A 95 4.21 -1.31 11.13
CA GLY A 95 2.94 -0.58 11.14
C GLY A 95 2.09 -0.87 12.37
N GLY A 96 0.82 -0.49 12.30
CA GLY A 96 -0.12 -0.58 13.44
C GLY A 96 -0.36 -1.99 14.01
N ASN A 97 -0.07 -3.06 13.26
CA ASN A 97 -0.25 -4.45 13.72
C ASN A 97 0.96 -4.98 14.51
N ASP A 98 2.12 -4.32 14.46
CA ASP A 98 3.38 -4.80 15.04
C ASP A 98 3.47 -4.50 16.55
N ILE A 99 2.48 -4.99 17.30
CA ILE A 99 2.28 -4.75 18.73
C ILE A 99 3.12 -5.69 19.58
N HIS A 100 3.20 -6.97 19.17
CA HIS A 100 3.98 -8.00 19.85
C HIS A 100 5.09 -8.45 18.91
N PHE A 101 6.35 -8.28 19.31
CA PHE A 101 7.47 -8.68 18.49
C PHE A 101 8.64 -9.18 19.33
N ARG A 102 9.48 -10.02 18.73
CA ARG A 102 10.82 -10.29 19.28
C ARG A 102 11.78 -9.22 18.77
N ASN A 103 12.44 -8.52 19.69
CA ASN A 103 13.47 -7.54 19.34
C ASN A 103 14.76 -8.23 18.85
N PRO A 104 15.75 -7.46 18.35
CA PRO A 104 17.01 -8.03 17.86
C PRO A 104 17.80 -8.85 18.89
N GLN A 105 17.58 -8.62 20.19
CA GLN A 105 18.18 -9.36 21.29
C GLN A 105 17.39 -10.64 21.64
N GLY A 106 16.28 -10.91 20.95
CA GLY A 106 15.43 -12.09 21.15
C GLY A 106 14.41 -11.96 22.29
N GLN A 107 14.29 -10.77 22.90
CA GLN A 107 13.33 -10.50 23.97
C GLN A 107 11.95 -10.23 23.37
N LEU A 108 10.91 -10.72 24.03
CA LEU A 108 9.54 -10.39 23.66
C LEU A 108 9.23 -8.97 24.16
N VAL A 109 8.75 -8.13 23.25
CA VAL A 109 8.35 -6.75 23.49
C VAL A 109 6.88 -6.62 23.11
N GLU A 110 6.14 -5.89 23.94
CA GLU A 110 4.77 -5.46 23.69
C GLU A 110 4.72 -3.93 23.75
N VAL A 111 4.07 -3.31 22.79
CA VAL A 111 3.88 -1.86 22.75
C VAL A 111 2.40 -1.51 22.55
N PRO A 112 1.91 -0.36 23.02
CA PRO A 112 0.51 0.02 22.80
C PRO A 112 0.17 0.23 21.31
N TYR A 113 -1.08 -0.01 20.94
CA TYR A 113 -1.59 0.40 19.63
C TYR A 113 -1.39 1.90 19.42
N GLY A 114 -0.99 2.28 18.21
CA GLY A 114 -0.59 3.66 17.88
C GLY A 114 0.91 3.92 18.00
N SER A 115 1.72 3.01 18.55
CA SER A 115 3.18 3.22 18.67
C SER A 115 3.89 3.43 17.33
N ALA A 116 3.48 2.77 16.25
CA ALA A 116 4.07 2.99 14.92
C ALA A 116 3.80 4.39 14.38
N HIS A 117 2.53 4.82 14.42
CA HIS A 117 2.09 6.15 14.01
C HIS A 117 2.70 7.25 14.89
N PHE A 118 2.77 7.01 16.20
CA PHE A 118 3.40 7.94 17.13
C PHE A 118 4.90 8.10 16.82
N LEU A 119 5.61 7.00 16.53
CA LEU A 119 7.02 7.06 16.16
C LEU A 119 7.23 7.85 14.87
N GLU A 120 6.36 7.70 13.87
CA GLU A 120 6.38 8.53 12.66
C GLU A 120 6.27 10.02 12.97
N HIS A 121 5.29 10.43 13.78
CA HIS A 121 5.18 11.82 14.25
C HIS A 121 6.45 12.28 15.00
N LYS A 122 7.03 11.41 15.83
CA LYS A 122 8.27 11.74 16.55
C LYS A 122 9.44 11.99 15.61
N LEU A 123 9.52 11.24 14.51
CA LEU A 123 10.56 11.43 13.50
C LEU A 123 10.42 12.78 12.78
N PHE A 124 9.19 13.28 12.58
CA PHE A 124 8.96 14.60 11.98
C PHE A 124 9.36 15.79 12.85
N GLU A 125 9.36 15.65 14.17
CA GLU A 125 9.80 16.74 15.05
C GLU A 125 11.27 17.10 14.78
N GLY A 126 12.08 16.11 14.38
CA GLY A 126 13.51 16.27 14.19
C GLY A 126 14.26 16.62 15.48
N LYS A 127 15.59 16.59 15.41
CA LYS A 127 16.45 16.89 16.55
C LYS A 127 16.46 18.39 16.88
N ASP A 128 16.93 19.18 15.92
CA ASP A 128 17.13 20.64 16.08
C ASP A 128 16.02 21.46 15.41
N LYS A 129 15.47 20.94 14.31
CA LYS A 129 14.46 21.61 13.49
C LYS A 129 13.48 20.58 12.93
N LYS A 130 12.21 21.00 12.80
CA LYS A 130 11.16 20.17 12.20
C LYS A 130 11.54 19.78 10.77
N VAL A 131 11.27 18.53 10.42
CA VAL A 131 11.60 17.98 9.11
C VAL A 131 10.88 18.73 7.99
N PHE A 132 9.61 19.08 8.19
CA PHE A 132 8.84 19.90 7.25
C PHE A 132 9.49 21.26 6.96
N ASP A 133 10.04 21.93 7.97
CA ASP A 133 10.71 23.23 7.76
C ASP A 133 12.02 23.07 6.98
N ARG A 134 12.74 21.95 7.17
CA ARG A 134 13.95 21.62 6.41
C ARG A 134 13.61 21.44 4.93
N PHE A 135 12.60 20.62 4.59
CA PHE A 135 12.18 20.43 3.20
C PHE A 135 11.60 21.70 2.57
N GLY A 136 10.85 22.50 3.33
CA GLY A 136 10.31 23.78 2.87
C GLY A 136 11.41 24.77 2.43
N GLU A 137 12.55 24.80 3.12
CA GLU A 137 13.73 25.60 2.72
C GLU A 137 14.44 25.08 1.47
N LEU A 138 14.26 23.79 1.17
CA LEU A 138 14.74 23.19 -0.07
C LEU A 138 13.77 23.39 -1.24
N GLY A 139 12.55 23.88 -0.98
CA GLY A 139 11.48 23.98 -1.97
C GLY A 139 10.93 22.61 -2.36
N ALA A 140 10.96 21.65 -1.43
CA ALA A 140 10.51 20.28 -1.63
C ALA A 140 9.24 20.00 -0.83
N ASP A 141 8.34 19.23 -1.42
CA ASP A 141 7.21 18.65 -0.73
C ASP A 141 7.66 17.40 0.03
N PHE A 142 7.13 17.19 1.23
CA PHE A 142 7.46 16.04 2.06
C PHE A 142 6.22 15.53 2.79
N ASN A 143 6.11 14.23 2.91
CA ASN A 143 5.05 13.60 3.70
C ASN A 143 5.47 12.19 4.16
N GLY A 144 4.65 11.60 5.02
CA GLY A 144 4.76 10.19 5.37
C GLY A 144 3.41 9.62 5.79
N GLY A 145 3.43 8.38 6.22
CA GLY A 145 2.28 7.79 6.87
C GLY A 145 2.48 6.35 7.26
N THR A 146 1.65 5.95 8.21
CA THR A 146 1.67 4.63 8.84
C THR A 146 0.40 3.86 8.48
N GLY A 147 0.56 2.72 7.82
CA GLY A 147 -0.51 1.73 7.63
C GLY A 147 -0.47 0.63 8.70
N HIS A 148 -1.24 -0.43 8.49
CA HIS A 148 -1.26 -1.56 9.43
C HIS A 148 0.03 -2.38 9.44
N ARG A 149 0.79 -2.44 8.34
CA ARG A 149 2.00 -3.28 8.23
C ARG A 149 3.26 -2.57 7.77
N SER A 150 3.16 -1.31 7.38
CA SER A 150 4.30 -0.54 6.91
C SER A 150 4.17 0.94 7.25
N THR A 151 5.33 1.59 7.30
CA THR A 151 5.46 3.03 7.44
C THR A 151 6.33 3.53 6.29
N SER A 152 5.96 4.65 5.69
CA SER A 152 6.70 5.24 4.56
C SER A 152 6.84 6.75 4.69
N TYR A 153 7.93 7.27 4.14
CA TYR A 153 8.25 8.70 4.05
C TYR A 153 8.66 9.02 2.63
N PHE A 154 8.29 10.18 2.11
CA PHE A 154 8.74 10.59 0.79
C PHE A 154 8.94 12.09 0.68
N PHE A 155 9.79 12.50 -0.25
CA PHE A 155 9.86 13.88 -0.72
C PHE A 155 9.74 13.94 -2.25
N GLU A 156 9.25 15.07 -2.74
CA GLU A 156 9.24 15.43 -4.16
C GLU A 156 9.89 16.80 -4.33
N THR A 157 10.78 16.94 -5.30
CA THR A 157 11.50 18.19 -5.52
C THR A 157 11.81 18.45 -6.98
N ALA A 158 11.83 19.72 -7.38
CA ALA A 158 12.28 20.17 -8.71
C ALA A 158 13.79 20.49 -8.79
N GLY A 159 14.51 20.33 -7.68
CA GLY A 159 15.95 20.58 -7.58
C GLY A 159 16.51 20.20 -6.21
N ARG A 160 17.82 20.36 -5.96
CA ARG A 160 18.41 20.08 -4.61
C ARG A 160 18.14 18.66 -4.10
N PHE A 161 18.10 17.69 -5.01
CA PHE A 161 17.80 16.29 -4.70
C PHE A 161 18.75 15.72 -3.64
N GLN A 162 20.03 16.05 -3.75
CA GLN A 162 21.05 15.59 -2.81
C GLN A 162 20.73 16.07 -1.37
N GLU A 163 20.42 17.35 -1.18
CA GLU A 163 20.08 17.87 0.14
C GLU A 163 18.76 17.30 0.67
N CYS A 164 17.78 17.05 -0.20
CA CYS A 164 16.52 16.42 0.20
C CYS A 164 16.75 14.96 0.66
N LEU A 165 17.61 14.24 -0.06
CA LEU A 165 17.99 12.87 0.28
C LEU A 165 18.75 12.81 1.62
N GLU A 166 19.66 13.76 1.85
CA GLU A 166 20.36 13.91 3.14
C GLU A 166 19.35 14.08 4.28
N VAL A 167 18.40 15.01 4.13
CA VAL A 167 17.37 15.25 5.16
C VAL A 167 16.56 13.97 5.42
N LEU A 168 16.11 13.29 4.36
CA LEU A 168 15.30 12.07 4.47
C LEU A 168 16.03 10.97 5.26
N LEU A 169 17.29 10.70 4.93
CA LEU A 169 18.07 9.65 5.58
C LEU A 169 18.50 10.03 7.00
N ASP A 170 18.77 11.31 7.27
CA ASP A 170 19.19 11.79 8.58
C ASP A 170 18.08 11.63 9.63
N PHE A 171 16.87 12.14 9.38
CA PHE A 171 15.84 12.18 10.43
C PHE A 171 15.35 10.77 10.83
N VAL A 172 15.39 9.82 9.90
CA VAL A 172 15.00 8.41 10.11
C VAL A 172 16.02 7.69 11.00
N GLN A 173 17.30 7.97 10.81
CA GLN A 173 18.40 7.31 11.54
C GLN A 173 18.63 7.93 12.94
N HIS A 174 18.38 9.23 13.08
CA HIS A 174 18.73 10.00 14.28
C HIS A 174 17.51 10.57 15.03
N PRO A 175 16.61 9.74 15.58
CA PRO A 175 15.46 10.22 16.31
C PRO A 175 15.86 10.86 17.64
N LEU A 176 15.10 11.87 18.09
CA LEU A 176 15.23 12.44 19.44
C LEU A 176 14.01 12.07 20.29
N ILE A 177 14.10 10.90 20.95
CA ILE A 177 13.01 10.33 21.76
C ILE A 177 13.30 10.59 23.24
N THR A 178 12.53 11.47 23.86
CA THR A 178 12.58 11.74 25.31
C THR A 178 11.17 11.81 25.86
N GLU A 179 10.97 11.48 27.14
CA GLU A 179 9.64 11.54 27.78
C GLU A 179 9.01 12.94 27.66
N GLU A 180 9.81 14.00 27.79
CA GLU A 180 9.36 15.39 27.61
C GLU A 180 8.81 15.64 26.19
N ARG A 181 9.53 15.17 25.17
CA ARG A 181 9.12 15.33 23.76
C ARG A 181 7.98 14.41 23.36
N VAL A 182 7.82 13.27 24.03
CA VAL A 182 6.64 12.40 23.89
C VAL A 182 5.42 13.09 24.48
N ALA A 183 5.51 13.63 25.70
CA ALA A 183 4.41 14.34 26.33
C ALA A 183 3.93 15.55 25.50
N LYS A 184 4.84 16.24 24.81
CA LYS A 184 4.52 17.38 23.94
C LYS A 184 3.70 16.98 22.70
N GLU A 185 4.00 15.85 22.06
CA GLU A 185 3.28 15.38 20.86
C GLU A 185 1.99 14.63 21.20
N MET A 186 1.88 14.07 22.41
CA MET A 186 0.72 13.31 22.89
C MET A 186 -0.60 14.03 22.61
N GLY A 187 -0.69 15.32 22.96
CA GLY A 187 -1.91 16.10 22.78
C GLY A 187 -2.29 16.29 21.31
N ILE A 188 -1.32 16.40 20.41
CA ILE A 188 -1.56 16.56 18.97
C ILE A 188 -2.12 15.26 18.39
N ILE A 189 -1.49 14.13 18.72
CA ILE A 189 -1.91 12.81 18.25
C ILE A 189 -3.28 12.44 18.82
N GLU A 190 -3.56 12.76 20.09
CA GLU A 190 -4.91 12.57 20.66
C GLU A 190 -5.99 13.34 19.89
N GLN A 191 -5.73 14.57 19.46
CA GLN A 191 -6.68 15.33 18.65
C GLN A 191 -6.86 14.69 17.27
N GLU A 192 -5.79 14.19 16.67
CA GLU A 192 -5.85 13.51 15.37
C GLU A 192 -6.64 12.21 15.43
N VAL A 193 -6.44 11.39 16.49
CA VAL A 193 -7.21 10.17 16.72
C VAL A 193 -8.70 10.48 16.81
N ARG A 194 -9.08 11.51 17.58
CA ARG A 194 -10.49 11.95 17.67
C ARG A 194 -11.02 12.44 16.34
N MET A 195 -10.21 13.17 15.58
CA MET A 195 -10.57 13.60 14.23
C MET A 195 -10.89 12.39 13.34
N TYR A 196 -10.12 11.30 13.41
CA TYR A 196 -10.44 10.07 12.68
C TYR A 196 -11.67 9.34 13.22
N GLU A 197 -11.94 9.38 14.52
CA GLU A 197 -13.17 8.84 15.11
C GLU A 197 -14.42 9.63 14.64
N ASP A 198 -14.25 10.93 14.38
CA ASP A 198 -15.28 11.83 13.84
C ASP A 198 -15.42 11.76 12.30
N MET A 199 -14.54 11.03 11.60
CA MET A 199 -14.63 10.84 10.15
C MET A 199 -15.46 9.58 9.81
N PRO A 200 -16.60 9.71 9.09
CA PRO A 200 -17.44 8.57 8.71
C PRO A 200 -16.67 7.46 7.99
N MET A 201 -15.77 7.84 7.07
CA MET A 201 -14.93 6.87 6.33
C MET A 201 -14.12 6.01 7.30
N SER A 202 -13.31 6.65 8.15
CA SER A 202 -12.41 5.96 9.08
C SER A 202 -13.20 5.10 10.07
N ARG A 203 -14.29 5.64 10.62
CA ARG A 203 -15.13 4.93 11.58
C ARG A 203 -15.83 3.73 10.96
N GLY A 204 -16.41 3.89 9.77
CA GLY A 204 -17.11 2.81 9.05
C GLY A 204 -16.17 1.68 8.62
N ALA A 205 -15.00 2.01 8.07
CA ALA A 205 -13.99 1.02 7.72
C ALA A 205 -13.49 0.25 8.95
N THR A 206 -13.22 0.94 10.07
CA THR A 206 -12.82 0.32 11.35
C THR A 206 -13.93 -0.59 11.89
N LEU A 207 -15.20 -0.18 11.77
CA LEU A 207 -16.35 -0.98 12.19
C LEU A 207 -16.48 -2.25 11.34
N LEU A 208 -16.23 -2.18 10.03
CA LEU A 208 -16.20 -3.39 9.19
C LEU A 208 -15.04 -4.31 9.56
N MET A 209 -13.85 -3.79 9.86
CA MET A 209 -12.73 -4.61 10.33
C MET A 209 -13.07 -5.32 11.65
N LYS A 210 -13.80 -4.67 12.56
CA LYS A 210 -14.31 -5.30 13.79
C LYS A 210 -15.33 -6.41 13.51
N ALA A 211 -16.10 -6.29 12.43
CA ALA A 211 -17.03 -7.33 11.99
C ALA A 211 -16.30 -8.52 11.34
N PHE A 212 -15.22 -8.26 10.57
CA PHE A 212 -14.43 -9.31 9.93
C PHE A 212 -13.57 -10.12 10.90
N TYR A 213 -12.89 -9.45 11.83
CA TYR A 213 -11.84 -10.07 12.65
C TYR A 213 -12.23 -10.14 14.13
N HIS A 214 -11.89 -11.25 14.78
CA HIS A 214 -12.11 -11.54 16.20
C HIS A 214 -11.00 -10.95 17.07
N ARG A 215 -9.75 -11.00 16.61
CA ARG A 215 -8.56 -10.69 17.42
C ARG A 215 -7.48 -9.92 16.66
N HIS A 216 -7.46 -10.00 15.33
CA HIS A 216 -6.46 -9.34 14.49
C HIS A 216 -6.35 -7.83 14.76
N GLY A 217 -5.14 -7.29 14.66
CA GLY A 217 -4.85 -5.86 14.84
C GLY A 217 -5.58 -4.91 13.87
N LEU A 218 -6.10 -5.43 12.74
CA LEU A 218 -6.86 -4.63 11.75
C LEU A 218 -8.13 -4.01 12.33
N ARG A 219 -8.63 -4.55 13.44
CA ARG A 219 -9.80 -4.05 14.18
C ARG A 219 -9.56 -2.67 14.81
N ILE A 220 -8.31 -2.24 14.89
CA ILE A 220 -7.88 -0.99 15.52
C ILE A 220 -7.20 -0.12 14.45
N SER A 221 -7.45 1.19 14.53
CA SER A 221 -6.78 2.16 13.66
C SER A 221 -5.25 2.05 13.82
N PRO A 222 -4.44 2.25 12.76
CA PRO A 222 -2.99 2.37 12.89
C PRO A 222 -2.56 3.47 13.88
N ALA A 223 -3.38 4.50 14.05
CA ALA A 223 -3.19 5.58 15.01
C ALA A 223 -3.44 5.16 16.48
N GLY A 224 -4.02 3.98 16.72
CA GLY A 224 -4.47 3.52 18.03
C GLY A 224 -5.82 4.11 18.46
N THR A 225 -6.09 4.08 19.76
CA THR A 225 -7.19 4.79 20.40
C THR A 225 -6.62 5.85 21.35
N VAL A 226 -7.46 6.77 21.82
CA VAL A 226 -7.04 7.77 22.82
C VAL A 226 -6.42 7.10 24.06
N GLU A 227 -6.99 5.97 24.50
CA GLU A 227 -6.49 5.21 25.65
C GLU A 227 -5.13 4.57 25.39
N THR A 228 -4.94 3.94 24.22
CA THR A 228 -3.67 3.27 23.91
C THR A 228 -2.56 4.28 23.65
N VAL A 229 -2.89 5.40 23.00
CA VAL A 229 -1.95 6.51 22.76
C VAL A 229 -1.43 7.08 24.07
N ARG A 230 -2.31 7.30 25.07
CA ARG A 230 -1.91 7.77 26.42
C ARG A 230 -0.98 6.82 27.16
N ALA A 231 -0.98 5.54 26.83
CA ALA A 231 -0.09 4.56 27.42
C ALA A 231 1.31 4.54 26.78
N ILE A 232 1.51 5.24 25.65
CA ILE A 232 2.80 5.27 24.94
C ILE A 232 3.83 6.07 25.75
N ARG A 233 5.05 5.52 25.84
CA ARG A 233 6.20 6.05 26.57
C ARG A 233 7.41 6.10 25.65
N ALA A 234 8.43 6.87 26.02
CA ALA A 234 9.67 6.98 25.24
C ALA A 234 10.34 5.61 25.05
N GLU A 235 10.31 4.75 26.07
CA GLU A 235 10.86 3.40 26.00
C GLU A 235 10.16 2.51 24.95
N HIS A 236 8.83 2.64 24.78
CA HIS A 236 8.10 1.92 23.73
C HIS A 236 8.57 2.35 22.35
N LEU A 237 8.69 3.66 22.12
CA LEU A 237 9.12 4.22 20.84
C LEU A 237 10.58 3.89 20.51
N GLN A 238 11.45 3.92 21.53
CA GLN A 238 12.85 3.52 21.37
C GLN A 238 12.95 2.04 21.02
N ALA A 239 12.19 1.17 21.71
CA ALA A 239 12.17 -0.25 21.41
C ALA A 239 11.68 -0.54 19.97
N CYS A 240 10.68 0.20 19.48
CA CYS A 240 10.25 0.13 18.10
C CYS A 240 11.33 0.60 17.12
N HIS A 241 11.98 1.73 17.38
CA HIS A 241 13.04 2.27 16.52
C HIS A 241 14.21 1.29 16.42
N ASP A 242 14.74 0.83 17.56
CA ASP A 242 15.87 -0.11 17.62
C ASP A 242 15.59 -1.43 16.91
N ALA A 243 14.33 -1.88 16.92
CA ALA A 243 13.90 -3.13 16.31
C ALA A 243 13.65 -3.02 14.80
N PHE A 244 12.98 -1.96 14.34
CA PHE A 244 12.42 -1.89 12.99
C PHE A 244 13.13 -0.89 12.06
N TYR A 245 13.77 0.16 12.59
CA TYR A 245 14.46 1.20 11.81
C TYR A 245 15.93 0.86 11.53
N ARG A 246 16.28 -0.43 11.57
CA ARG A 246 17.64 -0.91 11.26
C ARG A 246 17.89 -0.84 9.76
N PRO A 247 19.09 -0.42 9.29
CA PRO A 247 19.42 -0.28 7.88
C PRO A 247 19.02 -1.46 6.97
N ASN A 248 19.22 -2.70 7.42
CA ASN A 248 18.87 -3.91 6.64
C ASN A 248 17.36 -4.11 6.41
N ARG A 249 16.50 -3.40 7.15
CA ARG A 249 15.04 -3.42 6.98
C ARG A 249 14.51 -2.27 6.12
N LEU A 250 15.36 -1.28 5.82
CA LEU A 250 14.95 -0.07 5.12
C LEU A 250 14.98 -0.29 3.61
N LYS A 251 13.95 0.20 2.92
CA LYS A 251 13.84 0.17 1.45
C LYS A 251 13.73 1.59 0.92
N LEU A 252 14.49 1.90 -0.11
CA LEU A 252 14.57 3.22 -0.71
C LEU A 252 14.30 3.14 -2.21
N GLY A 253 13.24 3.79 -2.68
CA GLY A 253 12.96 4.01 -4.10
C GLY A 253 13.27 5.44 -4.49
N LEU A 254 14.11 5.62 -5.51
CA LEU A 254 14.55 6.92 -6.01
C LEU A 254 14.18 7.01 -7.49
N ALA A 255 13.57 8.12 -7.91
CA ALA A 255 13.26 8.34 -9.33
C ALA A 255 13.48 9.80 -9.71
N GLY A 256 13.92 10.05 -10.94
CA GLY A 256 14.20 11.40 -11.45
C GLY A 256 15.33 11.40 -12.47
N ASP A 257 15.78 12.57 -12.91
CA ASP A 257 16.97 12.68 -13.75
C ASP A 257 18.25 12.42 -12.93
N LEU A 258 18.55 11.14 -12.73
CA LEU A 258 19.54 10.64 -11.79
C LEU A 258 20.56 9.75 -12.50
N ASP A 259 21.86 9.97 -12.25
CA ASP A 259 22.88 8.97 -12.56
C ASP A 259 22.91 7.90 -11.45
N PRO A 260 22.76 6.60 -11.76
CA PRO A 260 22.72 5.54 -10.75
C PRO A 260 23.99 5.40 -9.92
N ASP A 261 25.17 5.60 -10.52
CA ASP A 261 26.44 5.41 -9.82
C ASP A 261 26.66 6.57 -8.82
N GLU A 262 26.41 7.81 -9.24
CA GLU A 262 26.47 9.00 -8.38
C GLU A 262 25.42 8.95 -7.27
N THR A 263 24.18 8.57 -7.60
CA THR A 263 23.09 8.47 -6.64
C THR A 263 23.38 7.44 -5.56
N MET A 264 23.88 6.25 -5.94
CA MET A 264 24.24 5.22 -4.97
C MET A 264 25.42 5.68 -4.09
N ALA A 265 26.38 6.43 -4.63
CA ALA A 265 27.47 7.00 -3.85
C ALA A 265 26.96 8.02 -2.81
N LEU A 266 25.96 8.84 -3.16
CA LEU A 266 25.30 9.75 -2.21
C LEU A 266 24.60 8.98 -1.09
N VAL A 267 23.84 7.94 -1.43
CA VAL A 267 23.18 7.07 -0.42
C VAL A 267 24.22 6.50 0.55
N GLU A 268 25.31 5.92 0.05
CA GLU A 268 26.40 5.42 0.91
C GLU A 268 27.00 6.49 1.83
N SER A 269 27.08 7.74 1.38
CA SER A 269 27.66 8.84 2.16
C SER A 269 26.79 9.31 3.33
N TYR A 270 25.48 9.03 3.29
CA TYR A 270 24.50 9.47 4.28
C TYR A 270 24.01 8.38 5.23
N LEU A 271 24.39 7.12 4.98
CA LEU A 271 24.01 6.00 5.83
C LEU A 271 25.03 5.76 6.93
N ASP A 272 24.52 5.56 8.14
CA ASP A 272 25.32 5.06 9.25
C ASP A 272 25.76 3.62 8.99
N PRO A 273 26.88 3.16 9.58
CA PRO A 273 27.26 1.76 9.55
C PRO A 273 26.16 0.85 10.10
N ALA A 274 26.02 -0.35 9.53
CA ALA A 274 25.11 -1.35 10.07
C ALA A 274 25.42 -1.61 11.57
N PRO A 275 24.41 -1.66 12.45
CA PRO A 275 24.62 -2.04 13.85
C PRO A 275 25.21 -3.45 13.95
N GLU A 276 26.22 -3.64 14.79
CA GLU A 276 26.83 -4.96 15.00
C GLU A 276 25.85 -5.93 15.70
N GLY A 277 25.61 -7.08 15.08
CA GLY A 277 24.82 -8.17 15.66
C GLY A 277 23.32 -7.91 15.80
N GLY A 278 22.63 -8.88 16.40
CA GLY A 278 21.17 -8.89 16.56
C GLY A 278 20.44 -9.60 15.41
N ARG A 279 19.29 -10.20 15.72
CA ARG A 279 18.39 -10.80 14.73
C ARG A 279 17.46 -9.72 14.17
N ASP A 280 16.82 -10.00 13.04
CA ASP A 280 15.72 -9.14 12.60
C ASP A 280 14.53 -9.27 13.55
N ALA A 281 13.84 -8.16 13.77
CA ALA A 281 12.61 -8.15 14.54
C ALA A 281 11.56 -9.03 13.87
N GLN A 282 10.87 -9.85 14.68
CA GLN A 282 9.84 -10.77 14.21
C GLN A 282 8.55 -10.49 14.96
N SER A 283 7.57 -9.96 14.23
CA SER A 283 6.23 -9.71 14.73
C SER A 283 5.46 -11.02 14.95
N HIS A 284 4.64 -11.05 15.99
CA HIS A 284 3.77 -12.17 16.34
C HIS A 284 2.33 -11.68 16.28
N PHE A 285 1.56 -12.28 15.38
CA PHE A 285 0.14 -11.98 15.22
C PHE A 285 -0.70 -13.05 15.93
N PRO A 286 -1.85 -12.68 16.51
CA PRO A 286 -2.73 -13.65 17.16
C PRO A 286 -3.30 -14.64 16.14
N GLU A 287 -3.54 -15.88 16.57
CA GLU A 287 -4.35 -16.82 15.78
C GLU A 287 -5.77 -16.26 15.61
N GLU A 288 -6.21 -16.23 14.36
CA GLU A 288 -7.46 -15.60 13.94
C GLU A 288 -8.42 -16.66 13.36
N PRO A 289 -9.64 -16.83 13.92
CA PRO A 289 -10.63 -17.76 13.39
C PRO A 289 -11.00 -17.47 11.93
N GLU A 290 -11.27 -18.50 11.12
CA GLU A 290 -11.64 -18.34 9.71
C GLU A 290 -13.00 -17.62 9.52
N SER A 291 -13.93 -17.77 10.46
CA SER A 291 -15.24 -17.13 10.38
C SER A 291 -15.14 -15.62 10.65
N VAL A 292 -16.05 -14.85 10.07
CA VAL A 292 -16.26 -13.45 10.49
C VAL A 292 -16.61 -13.39 11.99
N ALA A 293 -16.28 -12.28 12.64
CA ALA A 293 -16.61 -12.05 14.05
C ALA A 293 -18.08 -11.74 14.24
N GLU A 294 -18.61 -10.85 13.41
CA GLU A 294 -20.01 -10.44 13.41
C GLU A 294 -20.50 -10.30 11.98
N LYS A 295 -21.76 -10.66 11.73
CA LYS A 295 -22.36 -10.52 10.40
C LYS A 295 -22.82 -9.10 10.11
N TRP A 296 -23.18 -8.37 11.16
CA TRP A 296 -23.74 -7.03 11.08
C TRP A 296 -23.34 -6.24 12.32
N LEU A 297 -22.71 -5.10 12.11
CA LEU A 297 -22.45 -4.10 13.15
C LEU A 297 -23.07 -2.77 12.74
N GLU A 298 -23.56 -2.01 13.70
CA GLU A 298 -24.07 -0.67 13.44
C GLU A 298 -23.81 0.29 14.60
N GLU A 299 -23.69 1.57 14.26
CA GLU A 299 -23.44 2.66 15.21
C GLU A 299 -24.17 3.93 14.75
N GLU A 300 -24.67 4.72 15.70
CA GLU A 300 -25.21 6.04 15.42
C GLU A 300 -24.09 7.05 15.16
N PHE A 301 -24.26 7.90 14.15
CA PHE A 301 -23.25 8.85 13.73
C PHE A 301 -23.89 10.14 13.19
N PRO A 302 -23.30 11.34 13.43
CA PRO A 302 -23.88 12.62 13.01
C PRO A 302 -23.74 12.86 11.48
N ILE A 303 -24.50 12.12 10.68
CA ILE A 303 -24.54 12.14 9.21
C ILE A 303 -25.98 12.21 8.71
N SER A 304 -26.19 12.84 7.55
CA SER A 304 -27.54 13.04 7.01
C SER A 304 -28.11 11.83 6.24
N ILE A 305 -27.24 10.94 5.77
CA ILE A 305 -27.62 9.72 5.04
C ILE A 305 -26.80 8.59 5.65
N PRO A 306 -27.39 7.45 6.01
CA PRO A 306 -26.63 6.31 6.50
C PRO A 306 -25.56 5.87 5.49
N HIS A 307 -24.38 5.54 6.01
CA HIS A 307 -23.28 5.02 5.22
C HIS A 307 -23.11 3.53 5.53
N VAL A 308 -22.79 2.74 4.51
CA VAL A 308 -22.68 1.29 4.60
C VAL A 308 -21.32 0.86 4.10
N TRP A 309 -20.61 0.10 4.92
CA TRP A 309 -19.42 -0.67 4.55
C TRP A 309 -19.80 -2.14 4.58
N MET A 310 -19.41 -2.89 3.56
CA MET A 310 -19.67 -4.31 3.49
C MET A 310 -18.58 -5.00 2.70
N GLY A 311 -18.58 -6.32 2.71
CA GLY A 311 -17.72 -7.06 1.81
C GLY A 311 -17.42 -8.45 2.34
N TRP A 312 -16.33 -9.02 1.84
CA TRP A 312 -15.98 -10.41 2.08
C TRP A 312 -14.59 -10.51 2.68
N ARG A 313 -14.52 -11.21 3.81
CA ARG A 313 -13.25 -11.62 4.38
C ARG A 313 -12.63 -12.74 3.56
N ASP A 314 -11.32 -12.67 3.37
CA ASP A 314 -10.52 -13.76 2.85
C ASP A 314 -9.89 -14.53 4.02
N PRO A 315 -10.46 -15.68 4.43
CA PRO A 315 -10.22 -16.27 5.75
C PRO A 315 -8.82 -16.85 5.94
N ARG A 316 -8.09 -17.15 4.85
CA ARG A 316 -6.78 -17.82 4.89
C ARG A 316 -5.58 -16.87 4.83
N GLY A 317 -5.82 -15.56 4.72
CA GLY A 317 -4.77 -14.64 4.31
C GLY A 317 -4.18 -15.05 2.95
N CYS A 318 -2.97 -14.60 2.66
CA CYS A 318 -2.28 -14.93 1.41
C CYS A 318 -1.01 -15.78 1.59
N GLY A 319 -0.56 -15.96 2.84
CA GLY A 319 0.70 -16.62 3.14
C GLY A 319 1.92 -15.78 2.74
N PRO A 320 3.13 -16.25 3.08
CA PRO A 320 4.35 -15.46 2.97
C PRO A 320 4.98 -15.44 1.58
N ASP A 321 4.41 -16.18 0.61
CA ASP A 321 4.96 -16.22 -0.75
C ASP A 321 4.64 -14.92 -1.50
N PRO A 322 5.65 -14.11 -1.87
CA PRO A 322 5.42 -12.80 -2.48
C PRO A 322 4.63 -12.86 -3.78
N GLU A 323 4.97 -13.81 -4.66
CA GLU A 323 4.37 -13.91 -5.99
C GLU A 323 2.90 -14.39 -5.91
N ALA A 324 2.60 -15.34 -5.03
CA ALA A 324 1.24 -15.80 -4.79
C ALA A 324 0.39 -14.70 -4.14
N LYS A 325 0.94 -13.95 -3.17
CA LYS A 325 0.26 -12.82 -2.52
C LYS A 325 -0.07 -11.71 -3.51
N ALA A 326 0.92 -11.32 -4.31
CA ALA A 326 0.83 -10.41 -5.43
C ALA A 326 -0.28 -10.80 -6.43
N PHE A 327 -0.23 -12.05 -6.90
CA PHE A 327 -1.21 -12.59 -7.83
C PHE A 327 -2.62 -12.60 -7.22
N ARG A 328 -2.75 -13.00 -5.95
CA ARG A 328 -4.02 -13.02 -5.22
C ARG A 328 -4.62 -11.62 -5.06
N LYS A 329 -3.80 -10.60 -4.77
CA LYS A 329 -4.23 -9.20 -4.73
C LYS A 329 -4.77 -8.74 -6.08
N LEU A 330 -4.01 -9.02 -7.14
CA LEU A 330 -4.37 -8.63 -8.49
C LEU A 330 -5.67 -9.28 -8.96
N ILE A 331 -5.77 -10.61 -8.89
CA ILE A 331 -6.96 -11.33 -9.38
C ILE A 331 -8.22 -11.02 -8.55
N SER A 332 -8.09 -10.76 -7.25
CA SER A 332 -9.22 -10.33 -6.40
C SER A 332 -9.69 -8.92 -6.76
N SER A 333 -8.76 -8.01 -7.02
CA SER A 333 -9.07 -6.65 -7.49
C SER A 333 -9.79 -6.70 -8.84
N VAL A 334 -9.32 -7.54 -9.77
CA VAL A 334 -9.97 -7.78 -11.07
C VAL A 334 -11.39 -8.31 -10.92
N VAL A 335 -11.65 -9.22 -9.97
CA VAL A 335 -13.01 -9.71 -9.68
C VAL A 335 -13.92 -8.57 -9.25
N LEU A 336 -13.47 -7.71 -8.32
CA LEU A 336 -14.26 -6.55 -7.88
C LEU A 336 -14.47 -5.54 -9.00
N GLU A 337 -13.44 -5.26 -9.82
CA GLU A 337 -13.55 -4.34 -10.95
C GLU A 337 -14.55 -4.85 -12.00
N LEU A 338 -14.49 -6.13 -12.37
CA LEU A 338 -15.44 -6.73 -13.30
C LEU A 338 -16.88 -6.68 -12.78
N ALA A 339 -17.08 -6.76 -11.47
CA ALA A 339 -18.39 -6.77 -10.84
C ALA A 339 -18.94 -5.37 -10.53
N PHE A 340 -18.10 -4.40 -10.16
CA PHE A 340 -18.55 -3.17 -9.48
C PHE A 340 -17.94 -1.87 -10.02
N ASP A 341 -17.00 -1.94 -10.96
CA ASP A 341 -16.44 -0.75 -11.60
C ASP A 341 -17.46 -0.02 -12.48
N GLU A 342 -17.28 1.29 -12.68
CA GLU A 342 -18.12 2.12 -13.55
C GLU A 342 -18.23 1.58 -14.99
N SER A 343 -17.21 0.84 -15.43
CA SER A 343 -17.17 0.18 -16.73
C SER A 343 -17.95 -1.15 -16.80
N SER A 344 -18.46 -1.64 -15.67
CA SER A 344 -19.24 -2.87 -15.57
C SER A 344 -20.74 -2.62 -15.83
N TYR A 345 -21.42 -3.63 -16.38
CA TYR A 345 -22.87 -3.57 -16.57
C TYR A 345 -23.62 -3.47 -15.24
N LEU A 346 -23.13 -4.16 -14.20
CA LEU A 346 -23.78 -4.18 -12.88
C LEU A 346 -23.71 -2.83 -12.19
N HIS A 347 -22.58 -2.12 -12.26
CA HIS A 347 -22.50 -0.75 -11.77
C HIS A 347 -23.53 0.14 -12.48
N HIS A 348 -23.62 0.06 -13.81
CA HIS A 348 -24.57 0.85 -14.58
C HIS A 348 -26.04 0.57 -14.20
N ASP A 349 -26.41 -0.71 -14.04
CA ASP A 349 -27.74 -1.15 -13.58
C ASP A 349 -28.06 -0.58 -12.19
N LEU A 350 -27.16 -0.77 -11.22
CA LEU A 350 -27.32 -0.27 -9.85
C LEU A 350 -27.43 1.26 -9.83
N TYR A 351 -26.63 1.96 -10.63
CA TYR A 351 -26.63 3.42 -10.73
C TYR A 351 -27.93 3.94 -11.35
N GLN A 352 -28.38 3.37 -12.47
CA GLN A 352 -29.64 3.77 -13.12
C GLN A 352 -30.86 3.55 -12.25
N ARG A 353 -30.85 2.49 -11.42
CA ARG A 353 -31.90 2.20 -10.45
C ARG A 353 -31.81 3.07 -9.17
N GLY A 354 -30.75 3.88 -9.03
CA GLY A 354 -30.52 4.73 -7.85
C GLY A 354 -30.14 3.94 -6.59
N VAL A 355 -29.62 2.72 -6.74
CA VAL A 355 -29.12 1.90 -5.62
C VAL A 355 -27.75 2.41 -5.16
N ILE A 356 -26.89 2.79 -6.10
CA ILE A 356 -25.57 3.39 -5.85
C ILE A 356 -25.51 4.83 -6.41
N ASP A 357 -24.56 5.62 -5.91
CA ASP A 357 -24.21 6.94 -6.42
C ASP A 357 -22.70 7.05 -6.66
N ASP A 358 -22.22 8.24 -7.02
CA ASP A 358 -20.79 8.49 -7.32
C ASP A 358 -19.84 8.23 -6.12
N ASN A 359 -20.36 8.05 -4.90
CA ASN A 359 -19.57 7.70 -3.71
C ASN A 359 -19.45 6.20 -3.48
N PHE A 360 -20.07 5.37 -4.33
CA PHE A 360 -19.89 3.94 -4.27
C PHE A 360 -18.47 3.58 -4.68
N GLY A 361 -17.79 2.84 -3.82
CA GLY A 361 -16.41 2.43 -4.05
C GLY A 361 -16.16 1.01 -3.58
N TYR A 362 -15.07 0.46 -4.06
CA TYR A 362 -14.61 -0.88 -3.72
C TYR A 362 -13.08 -0.93 -3.73
N TYR A 363 -12.50 -1.85 -2.97
CA TYR A 363 -11.09 -2.22 -3.08
C TYR A 363 -10.86 -3.60 -2.46
N TYR A 364 -9.69 -4.18 -2.75
CA TYR A 364 -9.21 -5.40 -2.12
C TYR A 364 -7.85 -5.13 -1.47
N SER A 365 -7.68 -5.60 -0.24
CA SER A 365 -6.43 -5.51 0.50
C SER A 365 -6.04 -6.89 1.05
N ASN A 366 -4.74 -7.14 1.14
CA ASN A 366 -4.21 -8.37 1.66
C ASN A 366 -2.79 -8.24 2.21
N ASP A 367 -2.46 -9.15 3.12
CA ASP A 367 -1.09 -9.47 3.49
C ASP A 367 -0.96 -10.97 3.83
N ASP A 368 0.15 -11.37 4.46
CA ASP A 368 0.46 -12.75 4.80
C ASP A 368 -0.66 -13.40 5.64
N ASP A 369 -1.17 -12.66 6.63
CA ASP A 369 -2.09 -13.12 7.67
C ASP A 369 -3.54 -12.64 7.48
N TYR A 370 -3.82 -11.81 6.47
CA TYR A 370 -5.17 -11.31 6.21
C TYR A 370 -5.46 -11.08 4.72
N GLY A 371 -6.75 -11.02 4.40
CA GLY A 371 -7.23 -10.42 3.16
C GLY A 371 -8.71 -10.09 3.27
N TYR A 372 -9.17 -9.09 2.53
CA TYR A 372 -10.58 -8.72 2.47
C TYR A 372 -10.88 -7.89 1.22
N GLY A 373 -12.08 -8.07 0.68
CA GLY A 373 -12.70 -7.13 -0.25
C GLY A 373 -13.66 -6.24 0.51
N MET A 374 -13.60 -4.93 0.30
CA MET A 374 -14.49 -3.94 0.89
C MET A 374 -15.23 -3.19 -0.21
N LEU A 375 -16.51 -2.94 0.04
CA LEU A 375 -17.37 -2.04 -0.71
C LEU A 375 -17.96 -1.03 0.26
N PHE A 376 -18.17 0.19 -0.19
CA PHE A 376 -18.79 1.24 0.60
C PHE A 376 -19.73 2.09 -0.24
N GLY A 377 -20.77 2.60 0.38
CA GLY A 377 -21.77 3.45 -0.27
C GLY A 377 -22.69 4.10 0.76
N ARG A 378 -23.74 4.77 0.28
CA ARG A 378 -24.70 5.50 1.11
C ARG A 378 -26.11 5.12 0.70
N SER A 379 -27.00 4.95 1.66
CA SER A 379 -28.40 4.62 1.39
C SER A 379 -29.31 5.04 2.54
N GLN A 380 -30.50 5.53 2.22
CA GLN A 380 -31.56 5.75 3.21
C GLN A 380 -32.12 4.44 3.78
N ASN A 381 -31.91 3.32 3.09
CA ASN A 381 -32.28 1.98 3.52
C ASN A 381 -31.06 1.04 3.38
N PRO A 382 -30.18 0.98 4.41
CA PRO A 382 -28.99 0.13 4.42
C PRO A 382 -29.27 -1.34 4.13
N GLU A 383 -30.37 -1.89 4.66
CA GLU A 383 -30.75 -3.29 4.51
C GLU A 383 -31.06 -3.63 3.05
N ALA A 384 -31.92 -2.82 2.41
CA ALA A 384 -32.23 -2.99 0.99
C ALA A 384 -31.00 -2.77 0.10
N PHE A 385 -30.13 -1.83 0.48
CA PHE A 385 -28.88 -1.59 -0.23
C PHE A 385 -27.95 -2.80 -0.19
N VAL A 386 -27.71 -3.38 0.99
CA VAL A 386 -26.92 -4.60 1.14
C VAL A 386 -27.51 -5.75 0.33
N GLU A 387 -28.83 -5.92 0.37
CA GLU A 387 -29.52 -6.97 -0.37
C GLU A 387 -29.28 -6.83 -1.89
N GLU A 388 -29.43 -5.62 -2.45
CA GLU A 388 -29.19 -5.37 -3.87
C GLU A 388 -27.73 -5.63 -4.29
N ILE A 389 -26.76 -5.27 -3.44
CA ILE A 389 -25.33 -5.55 -3.71
C ILE A 389 -25.04 -7.06 -3.65
N GLN A 390 -25.60 -7.79 -2.68
CA GLN A 390 -25.46 -9.24 -2.61
C GLN A 390 -26.11 -9.93 -3.82
N GLN A 391 -27.28 -9.46 -4.25
CA GLN A 391 -27.94 -9.95 -5.46
C GLN A 391 -27.10 -9.63 -6.71
N ALA A 392 -26.48 -8.45 -6.80
CA ALA A 392 -25.57 -8.11 -7.89
C ALA A 392 -24.33 -9.02 -7.92
N ALA A 393 -23.73 -9.29 -6.77
CA ALA A 393 -22.63 -10.25 -6.64
C ALA A 393 -23.05 -11.66 -7.07
N ALA A 394 -24.25 -12.11 -6.71
CA ALA A 394 -24.78 -13.39 -7.15
C ALA A 394 -25.02 -13.42 -8.67
N ARG A 395 -25.55 -12.34 -9.28
CA ARG A 395 -25.68 -12.21 -10.74
C ARG A 395 -24.33 -12.34 -11.43
N PHE A 396 -23.29 -11.68 -10.89
CA PHE A 396 -21.93 -11.77 -11.41
C PHE A 396 -21.40 -13.22 -11.42
N LEU A 397 -21.62 -13.98 -10.33
CA LEU A 397 -21.19 -15.38 -10.23
C LEU A 397 -21.85 -16.33 -11.24
N HIS A 398 -23.00 -15.95 -11.80
CA HIS A 398 -23.77 -16.71 -12.78
C HIS A 398 -23.62 -16.19 -14.21
N GLN A 399 -22.83 -15.14 -14.44
CA GLN A 399 -22.64 -14.50 -15.74
C GLN A 399 -21.48 -15.15 -16.51
N ASP A 400 -21.80 -15.97 -17.52
CA ASP A 400 -20.77 -16.67 -18.31
C ASP A 400 -20.49 -16.01 -19.68
N ASP A 401 -21.52 -15.50 -20.37
CA ASP A 401 -21.42 -15.19 -21.81
C ASP A 401 -20.52 -14.00 -22.16
N SER A 402 -20.31 -13.05 -21.24
CA SER A 402 -19.54 -11.82 -21.52
C SER A 402 -18.19 -11.74 -20.81
N LEU A 403 -17.86 -12.68 -19.92
CA LEU A 403 -16.70 -12.57 -19.04
C LEU A 403 -15.39 -12.39 -19.81
N GLU A 404 -15.18 -13.13 -20.90
CA GLU A 404 -13.98 -12.98 -21.73
C GLU A 404 -13.88 -11.56 -22.29
N ARG A 405 -14.96 -11.05 -22.89
CA ARG A 405 -14.98 -9.70 -23.48
C ARG A 405 -14.71 -8.63 -22.43
N ASP A 406 -15.35 -8.75 -21.27
CA ASP A 406 -15.27 -7.78 -20.19
C ASP A 406 -13.88 -7.84 -19.51
N TRP A 407 -13.31 -9.04 -19.37
CA TRP A 407 -11.91 -9.23 -18.96
C TRP A 407 -10.93 -8.56 -19.91
N GLN A 408 -11.07 -8.74 -21.23
CA GLN A 408 -10.19 -8.07 -22.19
C GLN A 408 -10.25 -6.54 -22.06
N ARG A 409 -11.40 -5.97 -21.68
CA ARG A 409 -11.56 -4.54 -21.41
C ARG A 409 -10.84 -4.13 -20.12
N VAL A 410 -11.10 -4.80 -19.00
CA VAL A 410 -10.45 -4.57 -17.71
C VAL A 410 -8.94 -4.71 -17.81
N ARG A 411 -8.45 -5.77 -18.47
CA ARG A 411 -7.01 -5.99 -18.69
C ARG A 411 -6.35 -4.81 -19.42
N ARG A 412 -6.97 -4.29 -20.49
CA ARG A 412 -6.46 -3.10 -21.19
C ARG A 412 -6.48 -1.84 -20.31
N GLY A 413 -7.51 -1.68 -19.49
CA GLY A 413 -7.61 -0.60 -18.50
C GLY A 413 -6.46 -0.63 -17.50
N HIS A 414 -6.23 -1.79 -16.87
CA HIS A 414 -5.11 -2.02 -15.97
C HIS A 414 -3.76 -1.73 -16.64
N TRP A 415 -3.54 -2.25 -17.86
CA TRP A 415 -2.32 -1.95 -18.62
C TRP A 415 -2.10 -0.44 -18.79
N GLY A 416 -3.15 0.30 -19.18
CA GLY A 416 -3.08 1.76 -19.31
C GLY A 416 -2.77 2.46 -18.00
N MET A 417 -3.38 2.03 -16.89
CA MET A 417 -3.12 2.56 -15.56
C MET A 417 -1.67 2.34 -15.13
N VAL A 418 -1.14 1.12 -15.26
CA VAL A 418 0.26 0.82 -14.88
C VAL A 418 1.22 1.64 -15.75
N VAL A 419 1.07 1.61 -17.07
CA VAL A 419 1.95 2.37 -17.99
C VAL A 419 1.90 3.87 -17.71
N GLY A 420 0.72 4.42 -17.45
CA GLY A 420 0.55 5.82 -17.08
C GLY A 420 1.27 6.16 -15.77
N GLY A 421 1.17 5.28 -14.76
CA GLY A 421 1.86 5.45 -13.48
C GLY A 421 3.39 5.46 -13.61
N LEU A 422 3.96 4.64 -14.51
CA LEU A 422 5.41 4.64 -14.77
C LEU A 422 5.93 5.97 -15.37
N GLN A 423 5.04 6.83 -15.89
CA GLN A 423 5.41 8.18 -16.36
C GLN A 423 5.48 9.22 -15.24
N SER A 424 5.12 8.85 -14.01
CA SER A 424 5.27 9.70 -12.83
C SER A 424 6.51 9.24 -12.04
N PRO A 425 7.54 10.09 -11.84
CA PRO A 425 8.66 9.77 -10.96
C PRO A 425 8.18 9.37 -9.56
N TYR A 426 7.17 10.06 -9.03
CA TYR A 426 6.57 9.75 -7.74
C TYR A 426 6.00 8.33 -7.69
N GLN A 427 5.07 8.00 -8.59
CA GLN A 427 4.45 6.67 -8.56
C GLN A 427 5.48 5.57 -8.77
N PHE A 428 6.49 5.77 -9.63
CA PHE A 428 7.49 4.75 -9.90
C PHE A 428 8.49 4.57 -8.75
N ALA A 429 8.89 5.64 -8.06
CA ALA A 429 9.69 5.56 -6.83
C ALA A 429 8.94 4.78 -5.73
N VAL A 430 7.66 5.11 -5.51
CA VAL A 430 6.83 4.40 -4.53
C VAL A 430 6.60 2.94 -4.94
N TRP A 431 6.36 2.68 -6.22
CA TRP A 431 6.16 1.32 -6.74
C TRP A 431 7.40 0.46 -6.50
N THR A 432 8.58 0.95 -6.88
CA THR A 432 9.83 0.18 -6.71
C THR A 432 10.20 -0.01 -5.24
N MET A 433 9.98 1.00 -4.40
CA MET A 433 10.13 0.89 -2.94
C MET A 433 9.20 -0.19 -2.36
N ARG A 434 7.92 -0.21 -2.76
CA ARG A 434 6.97 -1.24 -2.34
C ARG A 434 7.36 -2.63 -2.84
N GLY A 435 7.81 -2.75 -4.08
CA GLY A 435 8.33 -4.01 -4.61
C GLY A 435 9.50 -4.55 -3.78
N LEU A 436 10.38 -3.68 -3.31
CA LEU A 436 11.44 -4.07 -2.36
C LEU A 436 10.89 -4.52 -1.00
N LEU A 437 9.89 -3.83 -0.44
CA LEU A 437 9.25 -4.22 0.82
C LEU A 437 8.54 -5.58 0.74
N GLU A 438 7.80 -5.77 -0.35
CA GLU A 438 7.01 -6.96 -0.60
C GLU A 438 7.83 -8.10 -1.21
N GLN A 439 9.11 -7.86 -1.53
CA GLN A 439 10.02 -8.81 -2.20
C GLN A 439 9.48 -9.29 -3.57
N TRP A 440 8.89 -8.37 -4.32
CA TRP A 440 8.32 -8.58 -5.64
C TRP A 440 8.93 -7.61 -6.67
N ASP A 441 9.33 -8.12 -7.83
CA ASP A 441 9.68 -7.30 -8.99
C ASP A 441 8.45 -6.58 -9.60
N PRO A 442 8.39 -5.24 -9.54
CA PRO A 442 7.34 -4.41 -10.14
C PRO A 442 6.91 -4.77 -11.55
N PHE A 443 7.85 -5.19 -12.41
CA PHE A 443 7.58 -5.45 -13.82
C PHE A 443 6.88 -6.78 -14.06
N GLN A 444 6.86 -7.69 -13.08
CA GLN A 444 6.14 -8.95 -13.22
C GLN A 444 4.63 -8.76 -13.24
N ILE A 445 4.10 -7.61 -12.81
CA ILE A 445 2.65 -7.36 -12.85
C ILE A 445 2.07 -7.51 -14.25
N PHE A 446 2.82 -7.17 -15.29
CA PHE A 446 2.39 -7.32 -16.68
C PHE A 446 2.29 -8.79 -17.09
N HIS A 447 3.26 -9.61 -16.66
CA HIS A 447 3.21 -11.04 -16.87
C HIS A 447 2.05 -11.69 -16.10
N MET A 448 1.81 -11.26 -14.86
CA MET A 448 0.68 -11.74 -14.06
C MET A 448 -0.67 -11.35 -14.69
N LEU A 449 -0.83 -10.10 -15.12
CA LEU A 449 -2.03 -9.63 -15.82
C LEU A 449 -2.32 -10.45 -17.08
N ASP A 450 -1.28 -10.78 -17.85
CA ASP A 450 -1.42 -11.55 -19.08
C ASP A 450 -1.65 -13.06 -18.83
N SER A 451 -1.24 -13.58 -17.67
CA SER A 451 -1.43 -14.98 -17.31
C SER A 451 -2.82 -15.27 -16.73
N ILE A 452 -3.55 -14.25 -16.27
CA ILE A 452 -4.91 -14.40 -15.74
C ILE A 452 -5.86 -14.88 -16.84
N THR A 453 -6.52 -16.00 -16.56
CA THR A 453 -7.56 -16.60 -17.40
C THR A 453 -8.97 -16.36 -16.83
N PRO A 454 -10.02 -16.35 -17.67
CA PRO A 454 -11.40 -16.28 -17.18
C PRO A 454 -11.78 -17.40 -16.21
N GLU A 455 -11.19 -18.60 -16.35
CA GLU A 455 -11.42 -19.70 -15.42
C GLU A 455 -10.90 -19.36 -14.02
N GLN A 456 -9.68 -18.81 -13.92
CA GLN A 456 -9.13 -18.37 -12.65
C GLN A 456 -9.95 -17.23 -12.04
N ILE A 457 -10.45 -16.30 -12.86
CA ILE A 457 -11.36 -15.24 -12.40
C ILE A 457 -12.64 -15.85 -11.83
N ARG A 458 -13.26 -16.82 -12.51
CA ARG A 458 -14.46 -17.52 -12.03
C ARG A 458 -14.21 -18.27 -10.73
N GLN A 459 -13.10 -19.01 -10.66
CA GLN A 459 -12.70 -19.70 -9.45
C GLN A 459 -12.53 -18.71 -8.30
N ARG A 460 -11.78 -17.62 -8.53
CA ARG A 460 -11.52 -16.61 -7.50
C ARG A 460 -12.82 -15.94 -7.04
N ALA A 461 -13.72 -15.60 -7.95
CA ALA A 461 -15.00 -14.99 -7.62
C ALA A 461 -15.83 -15.90 -6.70
N ARG A 462 -15.90 -17.21 -6.99
CA ARG A 462 -16.61 -18.18 -6.14
C ARG A 462 -15.98 -18.33 -4.75
N GLU A 463 -14.65 -18.31 -4.67
CA GLU A 463 -13.94 -18.39 -3.39
C GLU A 463 -14.14 -17.13 -2.55
N MET A 464 -14.03 -15.95 -3.17
CA MET A 464 -14.04 -14.67 -2.49
C MET A 464 -15.45 -14.21 -2.12
N LEU A 465 -16.42 -14.32 -3.03
CA LEU A 465 -17.78 -13.80 -2.86
C LEU A 465 -18.70 -14.77 -2.09
N SER A 466 -18.18 -15.43 -1.07
CA SER A 466 -18.90 -16.42 -0.27
C SER A 466 -19.80 -15.77 0.81
N PRO A 467 -21.09 -16.11 0.90
CA PRO A 467 -21.98 -15.60 1.95
C PRO A 467 -21.49 -15.87 3.39
N GLU A 468 -20.76 -16.97 3.57
CA GLU A 468 -20.15 -17.40 4.85
C GLU A 468 -19.14 -16.37 5.38
N ASN A 469 -18.46 -15.64 4.48
CA ASN A 469 -17.42 -14.67 4.81
C ASN A 469 -17.87 -13.22 4.65
N PHE A 470 -19.15 -12.99 4.34
CA PHE A 470 -19.71 -11.67 4.20
C PHE A 470 -20.02 -11.04 5.56
N ALA A 471 -19.75 -9.74 5.71
CA ALA A 471 -20.14 -8.94 6.86
C ALA A 471 -20.47 -7.49 6.45
N VAL A 472 -21.19 -6.79 7.33
CA VAL A 472 -21.67 -5.42 7.12
C VAL A 472 -21.39 -4.57 8.35
N ALA A 473 -21.04 -3.31 8.12
CA ALA A 473 -20.97 -2.24 9.09
C ALA A 473 -21.80 -1.04 8.61
N VAL A 474 -22.70 -0.53 9.45
CA VAL A 474 -23.57 0.61 9.12
C VAL A 474 -23.35 1.76 10.09
N LEU A 475 -23.10 2.95 9.56
CA LEU A 475 -23.25 4.19 10.33
C LEU A 475 -24.66 4.72 10.08
N ARG A 476 -25.51 4.67 11.10
CA ARG A 476 -26.88 5.20 11.07
C ARG A 476 -26.85 6.70 11.32
N SER A 477 -27.69 7.44 10.61
CA SER A 477 -27.89 8.87 10.86
C SER A 477 -28.55 9.08 12.23
N SER A 478 -27.97 9.93 13.07
CA SER A 478 -28.57 10.39 14.35
C SER A 478 -29.25 11.76 14.26
#